data_AF-A0A0Q9XT68-F1
#
_entry.id   AF-A0A0Q9XT68-F1
#
_cell.length_a   1.000
_cell.length_b   1.000
_cell.length_c   1.000
_cell.angle_alpha   90.00
_cell.angle_beta   90.00
_cell.angle_gamma   90.00
#
_symmetry.space_group_name_H-M   'P 1'
#
loop_
_entity.id
_entity.type
_entity.pdbx_description
1 polymer ?
#
loop_
_entity_poly.entity_id
_entity_poly.type
_entity_poly.pdbx_seq_one_letter_code
_entity_poly.pdbx_strand_id
1 'polypeptide(L)'
;MYLSDIDWKSTQNSYTAPKKDISISNNPLRLTIKDGNEIAYKKGIGAHFNSTIVYDLTNVDAAYLSAFVGVDRQMYGTIGSIVFQVYVDGEKQFDSGLMNSKDPQKLFEVDVSGAKELKIVVTDGGNGNGSDHATWGDAKLYLANIDVDTTELTERIEQAKQYEKDNYTESSYDALQEAISEAEKAVGNVETQEEVAEAVTLLQEAIDGLVKAKDPDPEINTTKLTKLIEQAKQYEKDSYTKGSYDALQEAISEAEKVVENAETQEKVSEAIKLLQKAIERLERIIEPEPDPKPDPEIDITELAKLIEHAKVYEQENYTETSFAALQEAISQSEKVVEKAKTQEEVTETITLLQKAIDGLERAPDPEPEPNPDPEIDTTELAKLIEHARVYEIDNFTETSFAALQQAISQAEKVMENPKSQAEVSEVMILLQKAIDELERVTKPEPDPEVDTSALSKLIEHAKSI
;
A
#
# COMPACT_ATOMS: atom_id res chain seq x y z
N MET A 1 25.58 -66.39 20.54
CA MET A 1 27.04 -66.41 20.78
C MET A 1 27.52 -67.85 21.01
N TYR A 2 28.44 -68.40 20.21
CA TYR A 2 28.91 -69.80 20.40
C TYR A 2 29.90 -69.92 21.55
N LEU A 3 29.84 -71.00 22.34
CA LEU A 3 30.80 -71.25 23.42
C LEU A 3 32.23 -71.46 22.92
N SER A 4 32.40 -71.91 21.68
CA SER A 4 33.71 -72.03 21.05
C SER A 4 34.33 -70.69 20.67
N ASP A 5 33.53 -69.62 20.54
CA ASP A 5 34.02 -68.26 20.26
C ASP A 5 34.37 -67.49 21.55
N ILE A 6 34.00 -68.03 22.73
CA ILE A 6 34.28 -67.44 24.03
C ILE A 6 35.53 -68.08 24.62
N ASP A 7 36.41 -67.28 25.23
CA ASP A 7 37.51 -67.82 26.02
C ASP A 7 36.99 -68.37 27.35
N TRP A 8 37.24 -69.66 27.59
CA TRP A 8 36.92 -70.27 28.87
C TRP A 8 37.78 -69.67 29.98
N LYS A 9 37.20 -69.52 31.17
CA LYS A 9 37.89 -69.11 32.41
C LYS A 9 38.88 -70.18 32.87
N SER A 10 38.51 -71.46 32.75
CA SER A 10 39.41 -72.58 33.06
C SER A 10 38.95 -73.89 32.42
N THR A 11 39.87 -74.83 32.27
CA THR A 11 39.59 -76.21 31.88
C THR A 11 40.30 -77.19 32.82
N GLN A 12 39.69 -78.36 33.02
CA GLN A 12 40.30 -79.50 33.69
C GLN A 12 40.00 -80.75 32.89
N ASN A 13 41.02 -81.51 32.50
CA ASN A 13 40.86 -82.72 31.70
C ASN A 13 41.85 -83.83 32.09
N SER A 14 41.48 -85.08 31.86
CA SER A 14 42.36 -86.24 32.16
C SER A 14 43.23 -86.69 30.97
N TYR A 15 42.80 -86.45 29.73
CA TYR A 15 43.52 -86.92 28.54
C TYR A 15 44.15 -85.77 27.74
N THR A 16 43.33 -84.97 27.06
CA THR A 16 43.80 -83.80 26.30
C THR A 16 42.83 -82.65 26.46
N ALA A 17 43.34 -81.44 26.30
CA ALA A 17 42.54 -80.24 26.45
C ALA A 17 41.36 -80.26 25.46
N PRO A 18 40.17 -79.76 25.86
CA PRO A 18 39.05 -79.57 24.94
C PRO A 18 39.44 -78.71 23.74
N LYS A 19 38.79 -78.94 22.61
CA LYS A 19 39.06 -78.25 21.35
C LYS A 19 37.82 -77.50 20.88
N LYS A 20 38.04 -76.31 20.34
CA LYS A 20 37.02 -75.43 19.76
C LYS A 20 36.79 -75.84 18.29
N ASP A 21 35.53 -76.03 17.90
CA ASP A 21 35.04 -76.30 16.54
C ASP A 21 35.60 -77.55 15.83
N ILE A 22 36.24 -78.45 16.59
CA ILE A 22 36.78 -79.71 16.09
C ILE A 22 36.71 -80.77 17.18
N SER A 23 36.49 -82.03 16.80
CA SER A 23 36.43 -83.13 17.76
C SER A 23 37.78 -83.38 18.42
N ILE A 24 37.78 -84.08 19.55
CA ILE A 24 39.01 -84.38 20.27
C ILE A 24 40.02 -85.19 19.43
N SER A 25 39.54 -85.93 18.42
CA SER A 25 40.33 -86.68 17.43
C SER A 25 40.81 -85.85 16.23
N ASN A 26 40.60 -84.54 16.20
CA ASN A 26 40.88 -83.66 15.05
C ASN A 26 40.03 -83.95 13.80
N ASN A 27 38.81 -84.44 13.97
CA ASN A 27 37.82 -84.59 12.89
C ASN A 27 36.69 -83.56 13.06
N PRO A 28 35.82 -83.35 12.05
CA PRO A 28 34.60 -82.57 12.24
C PRO A 28 33.78 -83.10 13.43
N LEU A 29 33.20 -82.20 14.22
CA LEU A 29 32.28 -82.54 15.30
C LEU A 29 31.07 -83.24 14.70
N ARG A 30 30.84 -84.50 15.07
CA ARG A 30 29.74 -85.29 14.50
C ARG A 30 29.03 -86.06 15.59
N LEU A 31 27.71 -86.12 15.49
CA LEU A 31 26.86 -86.83 16.44
C LEU A 31 25.87 -87.74 15.72
N THR A 32 25.41 -88.78 16.41
CA THR A 32 24.37 -89.70 15.90
C THR A 32 22.99 -89.06 16.02
N ILE A 33 22.15 -89.14 14.99
CA ILE A 33 20.74 -88.70 15.05
C ILE A 33 19.79 -89.90 15.22
N LYS A 34 18.49 -89.66 15.45
CA LYS A 34 17.49 -90.69 15.82
C LYS A 34 17.45 -91.90 14.87
N ASP A 35 17.72 -91.70 13.58
CA ASP A 35 17.70 -92.76 12.57
C ASP A 35 19.04 -93.52 12.44
N GLY A 36 19.99 -93.28 13.35
CA GLY A 36 21.32 -93.91 13.35
C GLY A 36 22.34 -93.30 12.39
N ASN A 37 21.91 -92.38 11.53
CA ASN A 37 22.78 -91.54 10.69
C ASN A 37 23.58 -90.53 11.53
N GLU A 38 24.50 -89.80 10.90
CA GLU A 38 25.28 -88.74 11.53
C GLU A 38 24.89 -87.34 11.05
N ILE A 39 25.08 -86.37 11.94
CA ILE A 39 25.04 -84.94 11.61
C ILE A 39 26.39 -84.33 11.99
N ALA A 40 26.88 -83.38 11.18
CA ALA A 40 28.10 -82.64 11.44
C ALA A 40 27.78 -81.22 11.92
N TYR A 41 28.49 -80.77 12.94
CA TYR A 41 28.42 -79.42 13.50
C TYR A 41 29.66 -78.64 13.13
N LYS A 42 29.48 -77.45 12.56
CA LYS A 42 30.59 -76.53 12.26
C LYS A 42 31.12 -75.85 13.53
N LYS A 43 30.25 -75.66 14.52
CA LYS A 43 30.53 -74.97 15.77
C LYS A 43 30.26 -75.88 16.96
N GLY A 44 31.09 -75.78 17.99
CA GLY A 44 30.93 -76.56 19.21
C GLY A 44 32.24 -76.90 19.89
N ILE A 45 32.20 -77.84 20.82
CA ILE A 45 33.37 -78.23 21.62
C ILE A 45 33.57 -79.74 21.57
N GLY A 46 34.77 -80.16 21.18
CA GLY A 46 35.22 -81.54 21.30
C GLY A 46 35.98 -81.76 22.60
N ALA A 47 35.62 -82.78 23.37
CA ALA A 47 36.21 -83.10 24.66
C ALA A 47 36.45 -84.61 24.83
N HIS A 48 37.10 -84.99 25.92
CA HIS A 48 37.23 -86.38 26.37
C HIS A 48 36.95 -86.46 27.87
N PHE A 49 36.25 -87.49 28.35
CA PHE A 49 36.08 -87.70 29.79
C PHE A 49 37.44 -87.87 30.51
N ASN A 50 37.69 -87.35 31.71
CA ASN A 50 36.98 -86.31 32.44
C ASN A 50 37.29 -84.97 31.81
N SER A 51 36.27 -84.15 31.60
CA SER A 51 36.43 -82.78 31.11
C SER A 51 35.50 -81.86 31.86
N THR A 52 36.05 -80.78 32.41
CA THR A 52 35.31 -79.65 32.95
C THR A 52 35.78 -78.38 32.25
N ILE A 53 34.84 -77.57 31.78
CA ILE A 53 35.11 -76.27 31.14
C ILE A 53 34.26 -75.23 31.86
N VAL A 54 34.88 -74.16 32.33
CA VAL A 54 34.22 -73.08 33.06
C VAL A 54 34.29 -71.80 32.23
N TYR A 55 33.16 -71.11 32.12
CA TYR A 55 33.01 -69.81 31.46
C TYR A 55 32.59 -68.77 32.50
N ASP A 56 33.16 -67.56 32.39
CA ASP A 56 32.71 -66.39 33.14
C ASP A 56 31.59 -65.70 32.37
N LEU A 57 30.42 -65.60 32.99
CA LEU A 57 29.24 -64.94 32.44
C LEU A 57 28.94 -63.60 33.14
N THR A 58 29.81 -63.12 34.04
CA THR A 58 29.57 -61.90 34.83
C THR A 58 29.20 -60.68 33.98
N ASN A 59 29.74 -60.58 32.77
CA ASN A 59 29.47 -59.50 31.81
C ASN A 59 28.80 -60.01 30.51
N VAL A 60 28.11 -61.16 30.57
CA VAL A 60 27.42 -61.75 29.43
C VAL A 60 25.95 -61.86 29.77
N ASP A 61 25.13 -61.03 29.14
CA ASP A 61 23.67 -61.05 29.34
C ASP A 61 23.04 -62.15 28.47
N ALA A 62 23.08 -63.39 28.99
CA ALA A 62 22.55 -64.57 28.31
C ALA A 62 21.26 -65.07 28.96
N ALA A 63 20.24 -65.34 28.15
CA ALA A 63 18.98 -65.93 28.61
C ALA A 63 19.06 -67.45 28.75
N TYR A 64 19.63 -68.15 27.76
CA TYR A 64 19.76 -69.60 27.83
C TYR A 64 20.97 -70.14 27.06
N LEU A 65 21.49 -71.27 27.52
CA LEU A 65 22.44 -72.12 26.82
C LEU A 65 21.69 -73.23 26.08
N SER A 66 22.03 -73.46 24.81
CA SER A 66 21.56 -74.62 24.05
C SER A 66 22.74 -75.40 23.46
N ALA A 67 22.65 -76.73 23.44
CA ALA A 67 23.60 -77.58 22.71
C ALA A 67 23.01 -78.96 22.41
N PHE A 68 23.57 -79.61 21.39
CA PHE A 68 23.44 -81.03 21.17
C PHE A 68 24.61 -81.77 21.81
N VAL A 69 24.34 -82.82 22.59
CA VAL A 69 25.37 -83.61 23.25
C VAL A 69 25.30 -85.08 22.87
N GLY A 70 26.46 -85.71 22.82
CA GLY A 70 26.58 -87.15 22.66
C GLY A 70 28.03 -87.60 22.49
N VAL A 71 28.23 -88.92 22.48
CA VAL A 71 29.52 -89.50 22.12
C VAL A 71 29.83 -89.14 20.65
N ASP A 72 31.01 -88.61 20.39
CA ASP A 72 31.43 -88.21 19.05
C ASP A 72 31.35 -89.41 18.09
N ARG A 73 30.81 -89.16 16.91
CA ARG A 73 30.51 -90.17 15.90
C ARG A 73 31.72 -91.02 15.51
N GLN A 74 32.95 -90.50 15.66
CA GLN A 74 34.17 -91.27 15.46
C GLN A 74 34.21 -92.55 16.31
N MET A 75 33.55 -92.57 17.46
CA MET A 75 33.50 -93.68 18.40
C MET A 75 32.29 -94.60 18.19
N TYR A 76 31.50 -94.43 17.13
CA TYR A 76 30.29 -95.23 16.91
C TYR A 76 30.56 -96.74 16.91
N GLY A 77 29.86 -97.48 17.79
CA GLY A 77 30.03 -98.93 17.92
C GLY A 77 31.18 -99.38 18.83
N THR A 78 31.92 -98.44 19.41
CA THR A 78 32.90 -98.72 20.47
C THR A 78 32.24 -98.79 21.84
N ILE A 79 33.06 -99.01 22.88
CA ILE A 79 32.62 -99.03 24.27
C ILE A 79 32.36 -97.64 24.88
N GLY A 80 32.60 -96.54 24.16
CA GLY A 80 32.49 -95.18 24.72
C GLY A 80 31.17 -94.92 25.46
N SER A 81 31.27 -94.41 26.68
CA SER A 81 30.15 -94.21 27.59
C SER A 81 30.41 -93.00 28.50
N ILE A 82 29.56 -91.97 28.40
CA ILE A 82 29.75 -90.69 29.09
C ILE A 82 28.44 -90.12 29.60
N VAL A 83 28.53 -89.16 30.52
CA VAL A 83 27.41 -88.33 30.98
C VAL A 83 27.79 -86.86 30.81
N PHE A 84 26.89 -86.07 30.23
CA PHE A 84 27.01 -84.62 30.10
C PHE A 84 26.26 -83.94 31.23
N GLN A 85 26.88 -82.96 31.86
CA GLN A 85 26.26 -82.17 32.92
C GLN A 85 26.53 -80.68 32.69
N VAL A 86 25.54 -79.85 33.03
CA VAL A 86 25.68 -78.38 33.02
C VAL A 86 25.37 -77.86 34.41
N TYR A 87 26.23 -76.98 34.90
CA TYR A 87 26.08 -76.27 36.15
C TYR A 87 26.03 -74.77 35.89
N VAL A 88 25.10 -74.08 36.54
CA VAL A 88 24.91 -72.63 36.49
C VAL A 88 25.07 -72.12 37.92
N ASP A 89 26.04 -71.24 38.15
CA ASP A 89 26.42 -70.73 39.49
C ASP A 89 26.61 -71.84 40.55
N GLY A 90 27.13 -72.99 40.11
CA GLY A 90 27.40 -74.16 40.96
C GLY A 90 26.24 -75.15 41.09
N GLU A 91 25.02 -74.79 40.65
CA GLU A 91 23.86 -75.68 40.68
C GLU A 91 23.72 -76.48 39.39
N LYS A 92 23.48 -77.79 39.49
CA LYS A 92 23.32 -78.65 38.30
C LYS A 92 21.95 -78.43 37.66
N GLN A 93 21.93 -77.89 36.44
CA GLN A 93 20.72 -77.61 35.67
C GLN A 93 20.42 -78.65 34.59
N PHE A 94 21.45 -79.36 34.10
CA PHE A 94 21.27 -80.43 33.12
C PHE A 94 22.11 -81.66 33.46
N ASP A 95 21.56 -82.83 33.17
CA ASP A 95 22.22 -84.12 33.22
C ASP A 95 21.66 -84.98 32.08
N SER A 96 22.52 -85.43 31.17
CA SER A 96 22.07 -86.25 30.04
C SER A 96 21.65 -87.66 30.48
N GLY A 97 22.02 -88.09 31.69
CA GLY A 97 22.15 -89.51 32.01
C GLY A 97 23.20 -90.19 31.14
N LEU A 98 23.30 -91.52 31.25
CA LEU A 98 24.22 -92.33 30.47
C LEU A 98 23.98 -92.15 28.95
N MET A 99 25.05 -91.89 28.21
CA MET A 99 25.07 -91.86 26.75
C MET A 99 26.20 -92.74 26.22
N ASN A 100 25.86 -93.71 25.38
CA ASN A 100 26.80 -94.63 24.74
C ASN A 100 27.05 -94.23 23.28
N SER A 101 28.04 -94.87 22.65
CA SER A 101 28.47 -94.56 21.28
C SER A 101 27.40 -94.65 20.18
N LYS A 102 26.30 -95.38 20.41
CA LYS A 102 25.20 -95.54 19.46
C LYS A 102 23.97 -94.69 19.79
N ASP A 103 23.94 -94.07 20.96
CA ASP A 103 22.79 -93.29 21.38
C ASP A 103 22.65 -92.05 20.49
N PRO A 104 21.43 -91.70 20.06
CA PRO A 104 21.18 -90.43 19.42
C PRO A 104 21.56 -89.26 20.33
N GLN A 105 22.01 -88.17 19.73
CA GLN A 105 22.29 -86.93 20.43
C GLN A 105 21.06 -86.44 21.21
N LYS A 106 21.33 -85.75 22.31
CA LYS A 106 20.30 -85.06 23.11
C LYS A 106 20.46 -83.57 22.92
N LEU A 107 19.37 -82.88 22.59
CA LEU A 107 19.28 -81.43 22.70
C LEU A 107 18.97 -81.09 24.16
N PHE A 108 19.60 -80.07 24.69
CA PHE A 108 19.18 -79.45 25.94
C PHE A 108 19.15 -77.94 25.81
N GLU A 109 18.32 -77.32 26.65
CA GLU A 109 18.26 -75.89 26.88
C GLU A 109 18.26 -75.66 28.38
N VAL A 110 19.12 -74.75 28.85
CA VAL A 110 19.29 -74.40 30.26
C VAL A 110 19.19 -72.88 30.38
N ASP A 111 18.33 -72.40 31.28
CA ASP A 111 18.27 -70.99 31.67
C ASP A 111 19.60 -70.59 32.34
N VAL A 112 20.19 -69.50 31.85
CA VAL A 112 21.41 -68.90 32.41
C VAL A 112 21.23 -67.41 32.71
N SER A 113 19.98 -66.95 32.79
CA SER A 113 19.63 -65.56 33.04
C SER A 113 20.26 -65.06 34.34
N GLY A 114 21.08 -64.01 34.25
CA GLY A 114 21.77 -63.42 35.39
C GLY A 114 22.88 -64.27 36.01
N ALA A 115 23.24 -65.41 35.38
CA ALA A 115 24.30 -66.28 35.86
C ALA A 115 25.68 -65.62 35.74
N LYS A 116 26.59 -65.95 36.67
CA LYS A 116 27.97 -65.44 36.66
C LYS A 116 28.99 -66.49 36.24
N GLU A 117 28.67 -67.76 36.44
CA GLU A 117 29.52 -68.88 36.08
C GLU A 117 28.71 -69.98 35.39
N LEU A 118 29.16 -70.35 34.19
CA LEU A 118 28.68 -71.53 33.49
C LEU A 118 29.76 -72.60 33.49
N LYS A 119 29.41 -73.81 33.91
CA LYS A 119 30.33 -74.96 33.91
C LYS A 119 29.72 -76.14 33.16
N ILE A 120 30.37 -76.57 32.09
CA ILE A 120 29.99 -77.76 31.31
C ILE A 120 30.96 -78.90 31.62
N VAL A 121 30.41 -80.10 31.88
CA VAL A 121 31.15 -81.24 32.41
C VAL A 121 30.81 -82.50 31.62
N VAL A 122 31.83 -83.29 31.32
CA VAL A 122 31.70 -84.67 30.82
C VAL A 122 32.25 -85.60 31.90
N THR A 123 31.43 -86.52 32.39
CA THR A 123 31.81 -87.57 33.37
C THR A 123 31.78 -88.98 32.77
N ASP A 124 32.39 -89.95 33.46
CA ASP A 124 32.46 -91.36 33.07
C ASP A 124 31.04 -91.94 33.05
N GLY A 125 30.75 -92.80 32.07
CA GLY A 125 29.56 -93.65 32.06
C GLY A 125 29.64 -94.85 33.02
N GLY A 126 30.82 -95.11 33.59
CA GLY A 126 31.09 -96.15 34.57
C GLY A 126 31.87 -97.36 34.02
N ASN A 127 32.41 -97.25 32.81
CA ASN A 127 33.21 -98.31 32.18
C ASN A 127 34.70 -97.93 32.02
N GLY A 128 35.11 -96.80 32.59
CA GLY A 128 36.48 -96.29 32.50
C GLY A 128 36.72 -95.52 31.21
N ASN A 129 37.95 -95.03 31.02
CA ASN A 129 38.28 -93.98 30.04
C ASN A 129 38.31 -94.40 28.55
N GLY A 130 37.75 -95.54 28.18
CA GLY A 130 37.87 -96.09 26.83
C GLY A 130 36.88 -95.47 25.85
N SER A 131 37.37 -94.75 24.84
CA SER A 131 36.56 -94.23 23.72
C SER A 131 35.54 -93.14 24.11
N ASP A 132 35.78 -92.42 25.21
CA ASP A 132 34.87 -91.40 25.76
C ASP A 132 35.04 -90.03 25.10
N HIS A 133 35.00 -90.01 23.76
CA HIS A 133 35.09 -88.78 22.99
C HIS A 133 33.72 -88.10 23.03
N ALA A 134 33.69 -86.89 23.56
CA ALA A 134 32.46 -86.14 23.78
C ALA A 134 32.38 -84.97 22.80
N THR A 135 31.18 -84.72 22.27
CA THR A 135 30.90 -83.56 21.43
C THR A 135 29.74 -82.76 21.98
N TRP A 136 29.99 -81.47 22.23
CA TRP A 136 28.98 -80.43 22.47
C TRP A 136 28.73 -79.69 21.14
N GLY A 137 27.87 -80.25 20.30
CA GLY A 137 27.53 -79.69 18.99
C GLY A 137 26.60 -78.47 19.08
N ASP A 138 26.87 -77.44 18.29
CA ASP A 138 26.11 -76.17 18.25
C ASP A 138 25.99 -75.47 19.61
N ALA A 139 26.93 -75.71 20.53
CA ALA A 139 26.87 -75.16 21.88
C ALA A 139 26.97 -73.63 21.88
N LYS A 140 25.89 -72.95 22.27
CA LYS A 140 25.77 -71.49 22.18
C LYS A 140 24.87 -70.89 23.26
N LEU A 141 25.25 -69.70 23.68
CA LEU A 141 24.43 -68.80 24.48
C LEU A 141 23.52 -68.01 23.54
N TYR A 142 22.25 -67.97 23.88
CA TYR A 142 21.31 -67.00 23.37
C TYR A 142 21.36 -65.82 24.32
N LEU A 143 21.78 -64.68 23.79
CA LEU A 143 21.75 -63.44 24.55
C LEU A 143 20.31 -63.18 24.95
N ALA A 144 20.12 -62.64 26.15
CA ALA A 144 18.83 -62.06 26.46
C ALA A 144 18.57 -61.03 25.36
N ASN A 145 17.52 -61.23 24.57
CA ASN A 145 16.93 -60.10 23.89
C ASN A 145 16.48 -59.21 25.04
N ILE A 146 17.31 -58.23 25.38
CA ILE A 146 16.81 -57.05 26.06
C ILE A 146 15.71 -56.61 25.12
N ASP A 147 14.46 -56.68 25.58
CA ASP A 147 13.38 -55.97 24.93
C ASP A 147 13.82 -54.51 25.03
N VAL A 148 14.58 -54.05 24.04
CA VAL A 148 15.21 -52.74 24.07
C VAL A 148 14.05 -51.78 24.12
N ASP A 149 13.99 -50.99 25.18
CA ASP A 149 12.83 -50.14 25.40
C ASP A 149 12.88 -49.01 24.36
N THR A 150 12.10 -49.20 23.31
CA THR A 150 11.94 -48.28 22.18
C THR A 150 10.74 -47.36 22.39
N THR A 151 10.12 -47.36 23.59
CA THR A 151 8.93 -46.55 23.87
C THR A 151 9.21 -45.07 23.60
N GLU A 152 10.31 -44.53 24.13
CA GLU A 152 10.69 -43.12 23.92
C GLU A 152 10.93 -42.80 22.43
N LEU A 153 11.68 -43.67 21.73
CA LEU A 153 11.95 -43.50 20.29
C LEU A 153 10.64 -43.51 19.48
N THR A 154 9.74 -44.43 19.79
CA THR A 154 8.44 -44.56 19.12
C THR A 154 7.56 -43.34 19.39
N GLU A 155 7.47 -42.87 20.64
CA GLU A 155 6.74 -41.65 20.98
C GLU A 155 7.31 -40.42 20.26
N ARG A 156 8.64 -40.34 20.14
CA ARG A 156 9.31 -39.23 19.45
C ARG A 156 9.06 -39.25 17.94
N ILE A 157 9.08 -40.43 17.32
CA ILE A 157 8.70 -40.60 15.91
C ILE A 157 7.28 -40.10 15.68
N GLU A 158 6.33 -40.48 16.54
CA GLU A 158 4.94 -40.04 16.42
C GLU A 158 4.76 -38.53 16.65
N GLN A 159 5.56 -37.92 17.54
CA GLN A 159 5.61 -36.45 17.68
C GLN A 159 6.19 -35.79 16.43
N ALA A 160 7.30 -36.31 15.89
CA ALA A 160 7.97 -35.78 14.71
C ALA A 160 7.07 -35.83 13.46
N LYS A 161 6.24 -36.86 13.33
CA LYS A 161 5.25 -37.00 12.23
C LYS A 161 4.11 -35.97 12.27
N GLN A 162 3.90 -35.28 13.40
CA GLN A 162 2.88 -34.23 13.50
C GLN A 162 3.33 -32.90 12.89
N TYR A 163 4.62 -32.75 12.56
CA TYR A 163 5.12 -31.57 11.89
C TYR A 163 4.68 -31.57 10.42
N GLU A 164 4.09 -30.46 9.97
CA GLU A 164 3.57 -30.32 8.61
C GLU A 164 4.55 -29.56 7.71
N LYS A 165 4.77 -30.03 6.49
CA LYS A 165 5.72 -29.46 5.52
C LYS A 165 5.57 -27.94 5.36
N ASP A 166 4.34 -27.45 5.27
CA ASP A 166 4.03 -26.05 4.96
C ASP A 166 4.47 -25.05 6.04
N ASN A 167 4.75 -25.52 7.27
CA ASN A 167 5.18 -24.67 8.38
C ASN A 167 6.71 -24.47 8.43
N TYR A 168 7.47 -25.17 7.60
CA TYR A 168 8.93 -25.24 7.69
C TYR A 168 9.60 -25.06 6.34
N THR A 169 10.88 -24.65 6.33
CA THR A 169 11.64 -24.61 5.08
C THR A 169 11.79 -26.02 4.52
N GLU A 170 11.76 -26.16 3.19
CA GLU A 170 11.89 -27.46 2.52
C GLU A 170 13.15 -28.21 2.99
N SER A 171 14.31 -27.53 3.04
CA SER A 171 15.56 -28.13 3.49
C SER A 171 15.51 -28.64 4.94
N SER A 172 14.89 -27.90 5.87
CA SER A 172 14.81 -28.35 7.27
C SER A 172 13.76 -29.44 7.47
N TYR A 173 12.68 -29.40 6.69
CA TYR A 173 11.65 -30.43 6.74
C TYR A 173 12.13 -31.75 6.13
N ASP A 174 12.84 -31.70 5.01
CA ASP A 174 13.43 -32.90 4.39
C ASP A 174 14.44 -33.57 5.32
N ALA A 175 15.25 -32.79 6.04
CA ALA A 175 16.16 -33.32 7.07
C ALA A 175 15.40 -34.03 8.22
N LEU A 176 14.25 -33.49 8.65
CA LEU A 176 13.38 -34.17 9.62
C LEU A 176 12.81 -35.48 9.05
N GLN A 177 12.37 -35.51 7.80
CA GLN A 177 11.84 -36.73 7.18
C GLN A 177 12.90 -37.82 7.04
N GLU A 178 14.13 -37.45 6.71
CA GLU A 178 15.26 -38.38 6.69
C GLU A 178 15.52 -38.97 8.08
N ALA A 179 15.57 -38.12 9.12
CA ALA A 179 15.75 -38.56 10.50
C ALA A 179 14.61 -39.47 11.00
N ILE A 180 13.35 -39.18 10.65
CA ILE A 180 12.21 -40.06 10.94
C ILE A 180 12.39 -41.42 10.28
N SER A 181 12.81 -41.46 9.01
CA SER A 181 13.00 -42.72 8.28
C SER A 181 14.10 -43.59 8.91
N GLU A 182 15.21 -42.98 9.34
CA GLU A 182 16.28 -43.71 10.03
C GLU A 182 15.83 -44.17 11.43
N ALA A 183 15.09 -43.35 12.17
CA ALA A 183 14.54 -43.71 13.48
C ALA A 183 13.54 -44.90 13.38
N GLU A 184 12.68 -44.93 12.35
CA GLU A 184 11.76 -46.05 12.11
C GLU A 184 12.50 -47.37 11.81
N LYS A 185 13.61 -47.30 11.06
CA LYS A 185 14.48 -48.47 10.83
C LYS A 185 15.13 -48.95 12.12
N ALA A 186 15.51 -48.03 13.01
CA ALA A 186 16.14 -48.36 14.28
C ALA A 186 15.21 -49.15 15.21
N VAL A 187 13.91 -48.81 15.29
CA VAL A 187 12.93 -49.51 16.17
C VAL A 187 12.92 -51.03 15.98
N GLY A 188 13.18 -51.54 14.77
CA GLY A 188 13.20 -52.98 14.50
C GLY A 188 14.58 -53.66 14.53
N ASN A 189 15.67 -52.90 14.69
CA ASN A 189 17.03 -53.39 14.46
C ASN A 189 18.05 -53.01 15.54
N VAL A 190 17.69 -52.20 16.53
CA VAL A 190 18.58 -51.89 17.67
C VAL A 190 18.84 -53.12 18.52
N GLU A 191 20.10 -53.30 18.91
CA GLU A 191 20.57 -54.40 19.77
C GLU A 191 20.85 -53.91 21.20
N THR A 192 20.99 -52.59 21.40
CA THR A 192 21.32 -51.99 22.71
C THR A 192 20.49 -50.73 23.03
N GLN A 193 20.36 -50.41 24.31
CA GLN A 193 19.71 -49.17 24.76
C GLN A 193 20.52 -47.91 24.38
N GLU A 194 21.84 -48.05 24.20
CA GLU A 194 22.71 -46.96 23.75
C GLU A 194 22.38 -46.55 22.32
N GLU A 195 22.18 -47.50 21.41
CA GLU A 195 21.73 -47.23 20.04
C GLU A 195 20.35 -46.56 20.00
N VAL A 196 19.45 -46.91 20.93
CA VAL A 196 18.16 -46.20 21.06
C VAL A 196 18.37 -44.74 21.48
N ALA A 197 19.24 -44.49 22.46
CA ALA A 197 19.54 -43.13 22.91
C ALA A 197 20.18 -42.28 21.80
N GLU A 198 21.05 -42.88 20.98
CA GLU A 198 21.63 -42.23 19.81
C GLU A 198 20.56 -41.89 18.76
N ALA A 199 19.66 -42.83 18.45
CA ALA A 199 18.56 -42.59 17.51
C ALA A 199 17.60 -41.50 18.00
N VAL A 200 17.27 -41.49 19.29
CA VAL A 200 16.47 -40.42 19.92
C VAL A 200 17.17 -39.07 19.79
N THR A 201 18.48 -39.03 20.05
CA THR A 201 19.29 -37.80 19.97
C THR A 201 19.29 -37.24 18.55
N LEU A 202 19.55 -38.07 17.54
CA LEU A 202 19.55 -37.65 16.13
C LEU A 202 18.19 -37.13 15.66
N LEU A 203 17.10 -37.83 16.03
CA LEU A 203 15.75 -37.36 15.72
C LEU A 203 15.43 -36.04 16.42
N GLN A 204 15.86 -35.89 17.68
CA GLN A 204 15.70 -34.65 18.43
C GLN A 204 16.50 -33.50 17.79
N GLU A 205 17.73 -33.73 17.36
CA GLU A 205 18.54 -32.72 16.66
C GLU A 205 17.87 -32.27 15.35
N ALA A 206 17.25 -33.19 14.60
CA ALA A 206 16.49 -32.85 13.41
C ALA A 206 15.23 -32.01 13.71
N ILE A 207 14.52 -32.33 14.81
CA ILE A 207 13.39 -31.51 15.30
C ILE A 207 13.86 -30.11 15.72
N ASP A 208 14.97 -30.00 16.46
CA ASP A 208 15.51 -28.72 16.92
C ASP A 208 16.09 -27.91 15.75
N GLY A 209 16.55 -28.60 14.71
CA GLY A 209 17.01 -28.04 13.44
C GLY A 209 15.90 -27.56 12.51
N LEU A 210 14.63 -27.71 12.88
CA LEU A 210 13.52 -27.18 12.11
C LEU A 210 13.58 -25.66 12.02
N VAL A 211 13.65 -25.18 10.79
CA VAL A 211 13.57 -23.74 10.49
C VAL A 211 12.15 -23.48 10.02
N LYS A 212 11.39 -22.71 10.80
CA LYS A 212 10.06 -22.26 10.36
C LYS A 212 10.17 -21.64 8.97
N ALA A 213 9.26 -22.00 8.08
CA ALA A 213 9.04 -21.22 6.89
C ALA A 213 8.80 -19.80 7.39
N LYS A 214 9.50 -18.80 6.81
CA LYS A 214 9.13 -17.40 7.08
C LYS A 214 7.64 -17.32 6.82
N ASP A 215 6.88 -16.80 7.80
CA ASP A 215 5.41 -16.73 7.73
C ASP A 215 5.01 -16.41 6.28
N PRO A 216 4.25 -17.30 5.58
CA PRO A 216 3.48 -16.79 4.47
C PRO A 216 2.63 -15.69 5.08
N ASP A 217 2.93 -14.45 4.69
CA ASP A 217 2.12 -13.30 5.09
C ASP A 217 0.65 -13.71 4.90
N PRO A 218 -0.17 -13.70 5.96
CA PRO A 218 -1.56 -14.10 5.86
C PRO A 218 -2.22 -13.23 4.80
N GLU A 219 -2.57 -13.87 3.68
CA GLU A 219 -3.11 -13.25 2.47
C GLU A 219 -2.05 -12.47 1.65
N ILE A 220 -1.30 -13.19 0.80
CA ILE A 220 -0.62 -12.57 -0.36
C ILE A 220 -1.68 -11.88 -1.19
N ASN A 221 -1.83 -10.58 -0.98
CA ASN A 221 -2.89 -9.78 -1.57
C ASN A 221 -2.39 -9.19 -2.88
N THR A 222 -2.70 -9.89 -3.96
CA THR A 222 -2.35 -9.50 -5.34
C THR A 222 -3.30 -8.47 -5.93
N THR A 223 -4.42 -8.14 -5.26
CA THR A 223 -5.48 -7.25 -5.80
C THR A 223 -4.95 -5.94 -6.38
N LYS A 224 -3.98 -5.31 -5.70
CA LYS A 224 -3.36 -4.06 -6.17
C LYS A 224 -2.49 -4.29 -7.40
N LEU A 225 -1.70 -5.35 -7.40
CA LEU A 225 -0.83 -5.73 -8.51
C LEU A 225 -1.66 -6.12 -9.75
N THR A 226 -2.72 -6.92 -9.59
CA THR A 226 -3.66 -7.28 -10.66
C THR A 226 -4.30 -6.05 -11.29
N LYS A 227 -4.81 -5.11 -10.48
CA LYS A 227 -5.38 -3.85 -10.99
C LYS A 227 -4.33 -3.00 -11.73
N LEU A 228 -3.10 -2.96 -11.24
CA LEU A 228 -2.02 -2.22 -11.88
C LEU A 228 -1.61 -2.86 -13.21
N ILE A 229 -1.58 -4.20 -13.29
CA ILE A 229 -1.37 -4.94 -14.55
C ILE A 229 -2.47 -4.62 -15.55
N GLU A 230 -3.74 -4.64 -15.13
CA GLU A 230 -4.88 -4.28 -15.99
C GLU A 230 -4.75 -2.85 -16.53
N GLN A 231 -4.35 -1.88 -15.69
CA GLN A 231 -4.06 -0.50 -16.11
C GLN A 231 -2.87 -0.43 -17.08
N ALA A 232 -1.78 -1.12 -16.77
CA ALA A 232 -0.57 -1.15 -17.59
C ALA A 232 -0.83 -1.75 -18.99
N LYS A 233 -1.77 -2.71 -19.10
CA LYS A 233 -2.19 -3.30 -20.37
C LYS A 233 -3.01 -2.37 -21.25
N GLN A 234 -3.53 -1.26 -20.72
CA GLN A 234 -4.28 -0.27 -21.52
C GLN A 234 -3.36 0.65 -22.33
N TYR A 235 -2.07 0.69 -22.05
CA TYR A 235 -1.11 1.49 -22.81
C TYR A 235 -0.91 0.87 -24.21
N GLU A 236 -1.09 1.69 -25.25
CA GLU A 236 -1.02 1.24 -26.65
C GLU A 236 0.39 1.33 -27.20
N LYS A 237 0.86 0.25 -27.85
CA LYS A 237 2.20 0.13 -28.44
C LYS A 237 2.62 1.33 -29.29
N ASP A 238 1.70 1.86 -30.10
CA ASP A 238 2.01 2.91 -31.08
C ASP A 238 2.08 4.31 -30.46
N SER A 239 1.71 4.46 -29.17
CA SER A 239 1.77 5.73 -28.44
C SER A 239 3.11 5.97 -27.73
N TYR A 240 4.01 4.98 -27.67
CA TYR A 240 5.21 4.99 -26.83
C TYR A 240 6.45 4.48 -27.54
N THR A 241 7.63 5.01 -27.20
CA THR A 241 8.89 4.64 -27.85
C THR A 241 9.10 3.16 -27.69
N LYS A 242 9.62 2.50 -28.72
CA LYS A 242 9.81 1.04 -28.71
C LYS A 242 10.53 0.58 -27.43
N GLY A 243 11.57 1.30 -27.01
CA GLY A 243 12.33 0.96 -25.81
C GLY A 243 11.54 1.09 -24.51
N SER A 244 10.75 2.17 -24.34
CA SER A 244 9.96 2.37 -23.12
C SER A 244 8.74 1.45 -23.06
N TYR A 245 8.12 1.16 -24.21
CA TYR A 245 7.03 0.20 -24.32
C TYR A 245 7.50 -1.24 -24.11
N ASP A 246 8.62 -1.65 -24.72
CA ASP A 246 9.20 -2.99 -24.51
C ASP A 246 9.54 -3.18 -23.02
N ALA A 247 10.06 -2.16 -22.33
CA ALA A 247 10.32 -2.18 -20.90
C ALA A 247 9.04 -2.27 -20.05
N LEU A 248 7.94 -1.63 -20.45
CA LEU A 248 6.63 -1.81 -19.81
C LEU A 248 6.13 -3.25 -19.98
N GLN A 249 6.22 -3.82 -21.18
CA GLN A 249 5.78 -5.20 -21.43
C GLN A 249 6.59 -6.23 -20.64
N GLU A 250 7.90 -6.02 -20.51
CA GLU A 250 8.76 -6.84 -19.66
C GLU A 250 8.33 -6.75 -18.18
N ALA A 251 8.08 -5.53 -17.68
CA ALA A 251 7.60 -5.34 -16.30
C ALA A 251 6.21 -5.94 -16.06
N ILE A 252 5.30 -5.89 -17.05
CA ILE A 252 3.99 -6.57 -16.99
C ILE A 252 4.19 -8.09 -16.91
N SER A 253 5.05 -8.66 -17.75
CA SER A 253 5.31 -10.11 -17.76
C SER A 253 5.88 -10.60 -16.43
N GLU A 254 6.83 -9.86 -15.84
CA GLU A 254 7.37 -10.17 -14.52
C GLU A 254 6.32 -10.01 -13.41
N ALA A 255 5.48 -8.97 -13.48
CA ALA A 255 4.38 -8.77 -12.55
C ALA A 255 3.33 -9.89 -12.61
N GLU A 256 3.00 -10.42 -13.79
CA GLU A 256 2.09 -11.56 -13.97
C GLU A 256 2.65 -12.85 -13.35
N LYS A 257 3.94 -13.13 -13.53
CA LYS A 257 4.62 -14.26 -12.87
C LYS A 257 4.53 -14.16 -11.35
N VAL A 258 4.63 -12.94 -10.82
CA VAL A 258 4.49 -12.67 -9.37
C VAL A 258 3.04 -12.86 -8.92
N VAL A 259 2.02 -12.51 -9.72
CA VAL A 259 0.62 -12.82 -9.38
C VAL A 259 0.38 -14.34 -9.30
N GLU A 260 1.00 -15.12 -10.17
CA GLU A 260 0.83 -16.58 -10.22
C GLU A 260 1.64 -17.32 -9.13
N ASN A 261 2.87 -16.86 -8.84
CA ASN A 261 3.85 -17.62 -8.06
C ASN A 261 4.50 -16.82 -6.92
N ALA A 262 3.88 -15.74 -6.43
CA ALA A 262 4.44 -14.99 -5.30
C ALA A 262 4.55 -15.87 -4.05
N GLU A 263 5.77 -15.97 -3.51
CA GLU A 263 6.05 -16.65 -2.24
C GLU A 263 5.86 -15.72 -1.03
N THR A 264 5.90 -14.39 -1.23
CA THR A 264 5.77 -13.39 -0.15
C THR A 264 5.08 -12.11 -0.63
N GLN A 265 4.42 -11.39 0.29
CA GLN A 265 3.84 -10.08 0.00
C GLN A 265 4.90 -9.00 -0.29
N GLU A 266 6.14 -9.20 0.17
CA GLU A 266 7.28 -8.35 -0.18
C GLU A 266 7.59 -8.43 -1.69
N LYS A 267 7.57 -9.64 -2.27
CA LYS A 267 7.72 -9.83 -3.72
C LYS A 267 6.58 -9.16 -4.50
N VAL A 268 5.35 -9.21 -4.00
CA VAL A 268 4.20 -8.48 -4.59
C VAL A 268 4.42 -6.97 -4.52
N SER A 269 4.88 -6.46 -3.38
CA SER A 269 5.16 -5.03 -3.18
C SER A 269 6.30 -4.53 -4.06
N GLU A 270 7.32 -5.35 -4.26
CA GLU A 270 8.44 -5.08 -5.17
C GLU A 270 7.97 -5.06 -6.63
N ALA A 271 7.15 -6.03 -7.04
CA ALA A 271 6.56 -6.07 -8.39
C ALA A 271 5.67 -4.85 -8.67
N ILE A 272 4.87 -4.40 -7.70
CA ILE A 272 4.09 -3.15 -7.80
C ILE A 272 5.03 -1.98 -8.08
N LYS A 273 6.11 -1.85 -7.31
CA LYS A 273 7.09 -0.76 -7.45
C LYS A 273 7.81 -0.79 -8.80
N LEU A 274 8.18 -1.97 -9.28
CA LEU A 274 8.82 -2.15 -10.58
C LEU A 274 7.87 -1.80 -11.73
N LEU A 275 6.63 -2.28 -11.67
CA LEU A 275 5.62 -1.97 -12.69
C LEU A 275 5.25 -0.48 -12.70
N GLN A 276 5.08 0.14 -11.52
CA GLN A 276 4.89 1.59 -11.41
C GLN A 276 6.05 2.37 -12.04
N LYS A 277 7.28 1.97 -11.73
CA LYS A 277 8.48 2.61 -12.29
C LYS A 277 8.57 2.44 -13.81
N ALA A 278 8.12 1.32 -14.36
CA ALA A 278 8.06 1.12 -15.80
C ALA A 278 6.99 2.03 -16.44
N ILE A 279 5.82 2.16 -15.81
CA ILE A 279 4.77 3.10 -16.22
C ILE A 279 5.28 4.56 -16.18
N GLU A 280 5.97 4.97 -15.12
CA GLU A 280 6.55 6.32 -14.99
C GLU A 280 7.64 6.61 -16.02
N ARG A 281 8.31 5.56 -16.52
CA ARG A 281 9.36 5.64 -17.54
C ARG A 281 8.84 5.48 -18.96
N LEU A 282 7.52 5.33 -19.14
CA LEU A 282 6.93 5.36 -20.45
C LEU A 282 7.25 6.69 -21.13
N GLU A 283 7.92 6.58 -22.25
CA GLU A 283 8.30 7.71 -23.08
C GLU A 283 7.38 7.69 -24.27
N ARG A 284 6.49 8.67 -24.37
CA ARG A 284 5.57 8.75 -25.50
C ARG A 284 6.39 8.87 -26.78
N ILE A 285 5.93 8.21 -27.85
CA ILE A 285 6.37 8.61 -29.19
C ILE A 285 5.89 10.05 -29.33
N ILE A 286 6.84 10.97 -29.24
CA ILE A 286 6.68 12.29 -29.80
C ILE A 286 6.78 12.03 -31.30
N GLU A 287 5.64 11.84 -31.96
CA GLU A 287 5.61 12.06 -33.40
C GLU A 287 6.26 13.44 -33.62
N PRO A 288 7.20 13.61 -34.57
CA PRO A 288 7.56 14.97 -34.96
C PRO A 288 6.22 15.65 -35.21
N GLU A 289 5.95 16.71 -34.46
CA GLU A 289 4.64 17.35 -34.52
C GLU A 289 4.29 17.48 -36.00
N PRO A 290 3.09 17.07 -36.45
CA PRO A 290 2.57 17.76 -37.63
C PRO A 290 2.71 19.23 -37.25
N ASP A 291 3.45 20.01 -38.06
CA ASP A 291 3.70 21.45 -37.87
C ASP A 291 2.57 22.00 -37.02
N PRO A 292 2.85 22.65 -35.87
CA PRO A 292 1.80 23.05 -34.93
C PRO A 292 0.68 23.59 -35.79
N LYS A 293 -0.47 22.89 -35.79
CA LYS A 293 -1.65 23.49 -36.40
C LYS A 293 -1.68 24.88 -35.78
N PRO A 294 -1.66 25.95 -36.60
CA PRO A 294 -1.65 27.29 -36.06
C PRO A 294 -2.70 27.29 -34.95
N ASP A 295 -2.28 27.70 -33.76
CA ASP A 295 -3.16 28.02 -32.64
C ASP A 295 -4.45 28.55 -33.26
N PRO A 296 -5.64 27.93 -33.05
CA PRO A 296 -6.82 28.17 -33.89
C PRO A 296 -6.88 29.65 -34.17
N GLU A 297 -6.61 30.02 -35.44
CA GLU A 297 -6.25 31.39 -35.82
C GLU A 297 -7.19 32.30 -35.06
N ILE A 298 -6.66 33.08 -34.11
CA ILE A 298 -7.47 33.86 -33.18
C ILE A 298 -8.51 34.57 -34.05
N ASP A 299 -9.78 34.19 -33.92
CA ASP A 299 -10.80 34.59 -34.86
C ASP A 299 -11.16 36.04 -34.56
N ILE A 300 -10.44 36.93 -35.22
CA ILE A 300 -10.63 38.37 -35.18
C ILE A 300 -11.69 38.82 -36.20
N THR A 301 -12.31 37.91 -36.97
CA THR A 301 -13.19 38.28 -38.08
C THR A 301 -14.38 39.10 -37.59
N GLU A 302 -14.96 38.74 -36.45
CA GLU A 302 -16.06 39.47 -35.82
C GLU A 302 -15.60 40.82 -35.27
N LEU A 303 -14.46 40.85 -34.57
CA LEU A 303 -13.88 42.08 -34.02
C LEU A 303 -13.52 43.08 -35.14
N ALA A 304 -12.91 42.62 -36.24
CA ALA A 304 -12.57 43.43 -37.39
C ALA A 304 -13.81 44.02 -38.08
N LYS A 305 -14.87 43.22 -38.26
CA LYS A 305 -16.16 43.72 -38.78
C LYS A 305 -16.78 44.76 -37.85
N LEU A 306 -16.71 44.54 -36.54
CA LEU A 306 -17.25 45.46 -35.55
C LEU A 306 -16.46 46.77 -35.49
N ILE A 307 -15.14 46.73 -35.63
CA ILE A 307 -14.29 47.92 -35.77
C ILE A 307 -14.68 48.71 -37.03
N GLU A 308 -14.84 48.05 -38.18
CA GLU A 308 -15.25 48.73 -39.41
C GLU A 308 -16.65 49.34 -39.26
N HIS A 309 -17.59 48.66 -38.61
CA HIS A 309 -18.89 49.22 -38.27
C HIS A 309 -18.79 50.41 -37.32
N ALA A 310 -17.93 50.32 -36.29
CA ALA A 310 -17.69 51.38 -35.32
C ALA A 310 -17.04 52.64 -35.94
N LYS A 311 -16.21 52.47 -36.97
CA LYS A 311 -15.54 53.57 -37.69
C LYS A 311 -16.48 54.41 -38.56
N VAL A 312 -17.66 53.88 -38.90
CA VAL A 312 -18.66 54.61 -39.69
C VAL A 312 -19.37 55.69 -38.86
N TYR A 313 -19.31 55.61 -37.52
CA TYR A 313 -19.85 56.66 -36.66
C TYR A 313 -18.99 57.92 -36.74
N GLU A 314 -19.62 59.05 -37.00
CA GLU A 314 -18.95 60.36 -37.13
C GLU A 314 -19.25 61.22 -35.91
N GLN A 315 -18.22 61.92 -35.40
CA GLN A 315 -18.28 62.70 -34.15
C GLN A 315 -19.45 63.68 -34.12
N GLU A 316 -19.78 64.30 -35.25
CA GLU A 316 -20.86 65.29 -35.41
C GLU A 316 -22.26 64.77 -35.02
N ASN A 317 -22.47 63.45 -35.00
CA ASN A 317 -23.76 62.83 -34.71
C ASN A 317 -23.91 62.38 -33.25
N TYR A 318 -22.85 62.47 -32.42
CA TYR A 318 -22.77 61.89 -31.07
C TYR A 318 -22.17 62.87 -30.06
N THR A 319 -22.50 62.74 -28.77
CA THR A 319 -21.89 63.60 -27.75
C THR A 319 -20.37 63.38 -27.70
N GLU A 320 -19.60 64.43 -27.37
CA GLU A 320 -18.13 64.35 -27.30
C GLU A 320 -17.67 63.23 -26.35
N THR A 321 -18.38 63.03 -25.24
CA THR A 321 -18.04 62.00 -24.25
C THR A 321 -18.33 60.59 -24.76
N SER A 322 -19.52 60.33 -25.32
CA SER A 322 -19.84 59.00 -25.83
C SER A 322 -19.03 58.65 -27.08
N PHE A 323 -18.73 59.64 -27.92
CA PHE A 323 -17.89 59.44 -29.10
C PHE A 323 -16.42 59.21 -28.73
N ALA A 324 -15.88 59.93 -27.74
CA ALA A 324 -14.53 59.69 -27.24
C ALA A 324 -14.38 58.28 -26.65
N ALA A 325 -15.39 57.79 -25.92
CA ALA A 325 -15.42 56.42 -25.41
C ALA A 325 -15.42 55.37 -26.54
N LEU A 326 -16.16 55.62 -27.62
CA LEU A 326 -16.12 54.78 -28.82
C LEU A 326 -14.74 54.79 -29.50
N GLN A 327 -14.12 55.96 -29.67
CA GLN A 327 -12.78 56.08 -30.27
C GLN A 327 -11.71 55.37 -29.43
N GLU A 328 -11.79 55.46 -28.10
CA GLU A 328 -10.91 54.71 -27.21
C GLU A 328 -11.11 53.19 -27.36
N ALA A 329 -12.36 52.73 -27.40
CA ALA A 329 -12.68 51.32 -27.60
C ALA A 329 -12.22 50.79 -28.98
N ILE A 330 -12.34 51.58 -30.05
CA ILE A 330 -11.78 51.28 -31.38
C ILE A 330 -10.26 51.14 -31.29
N SER A 331 -9.56 52.09 -30.66
CA SER A 331 -8.10 52.06 -30.53
C SER A 331 -7.59 50.85 -29.75
N GLN A 332 -8.30 50.43 -28.70
CA GLN A 332 -7.96 49.19 -27.98
C GLN A 332 -8.23 47.96 -28.84
N SER A 333 -9.34 47.97 -29.58
CA SER A 333 -9.72 46.87 -30.48
C SER A 333 -8.73 46.65 -31.62
N GLU A 334 -8.19 47.73 -32.21
CA GLU A 334 -7.15 47.65 -33.24
C GLU A 334 -5.84 47.08 -32.70
N LYS A 335 -5.46 47.42 -31.46
CA LYS A 335 -4.27 46.81 -30.82
C LYS A 335 -4.44 45.31 -30.61
N VAL A 336 -5.65 44.88 -30.26
CA VAL A 336 -5.98 43.45 -30.10
C VAL A 336 -5.97 42.74 -31.46
N VAL A 337 -6.47 43.36 -32.53
CA VAL A 337 -6.35 42.81 -33.90
C VAL A 337 -4.88 42.58 -34.31
N GLU A 338 -3.96 43.48 -33.93
CA GLU A 338 -2.53 43.33 -34.27
C GLU A 338 -1.78 42.33 -33.37
N LYS A 339 -2.17 42.18 -32.10
CA LYS A 339 -1.33 41.56 -31.06
C LYS A 339 -2.06 40.61 -30.11
N ALA A 340 -3.30 40.23 -30.39
CA ALA A 340 -4.07 39.32 -29.55
C ALA A 340 -3.26 38.05 -29.24
N LYS A 341 -3.27 37.64 -27.97
CA LYS A 341 -2.59 36.43 -27.52
C LYS A 341 -3.56 35.29 -27.24
N THR A 342 -4.85 35.57 -27.09
CA THR A 342 -5.89 34.59 -26.75
C THR A 342 -7.25 34.97 -27.36
N GLN A 343 -8.12 33.98 -27.61
CA GLN A 343 -9.51 34.21 -28.06
C GLN A 343 -10.38 34.87 -27.00
N GLU A 344 -10.06 34.67 -25.71
CA GLU A 344 -10.75 35.32 -24.58
C GLU A 344 -10.55 36.84 -24.63
N GLU A 345 -9.32 37.30 -24.87
CA GLU A 345 -8.99 38.72 -25.09
C GLU A 345 -9.80 39.34 -26.24
N VAL A 346 -9.97 38.60 -27.35
CA VAL A 346 -10.80 39.05 -28.49
C VAL A 346 -12.29 39.13 -28.11
N THR A 347 -12.80 38.13 -27.39
CA THR A 347 -14.22 38.06 -26.98
C THR A 347 -14.57 39.18 -25.98
N GLU A 348 -13.68 39.44 -25.02
CA GLU A 348 -13.81 40.57 -24.10
C GLU A 348 -13.78 41.91 -24.83
N THR A 349 -12.89 42.05 -25.82
CA THR A 349 -12.75 43.27 -26.62
C THR A 349 -13.97 43.52 -27.51
N ILE A 350 -14.54 42.48 -28.13
CA ILE A 350 -15.82 42.55 -28.87
C ILE A 350 -16.92 43.08 -27.94
N THR A 351 -17.00 42.54 -26.72
CA THR A 351 -18.01 42.96 -25.73
C THR A 351 -17.84 44.42 -25.33
N LEU A 352 -16.60 44.87 -25.12
CA LEU A 352 -16.30 46.26 -24.76
C LEU A 352 -16.58 47.24 -25.91
N LEU A 353 -16.21 46.88 -27.15
CA LEU A 353 -16.49 47.69 -28.33
C LEU A 353 -17.99 47.77 -28.61
N GLN A 354 -18.71 46.64 -28.51
CA GLN A 354 -20.17 46.62 -28.65
C GLN A 354 -20.83 47.49 -27.58
N LYS A 355 -20.37 47.41 -26.33
CA LYS A 355 -20.86 48.28 -25.25
C LYS A 355 -20.62 49.76 -25.53
N ALA A 356 -19.48 50.13 -26.13
CA ALA A 356 -19.21 51.51 -26.51
C ALA A 356 -20.11 51.99 -27.66
N ILE A 357 -20.41 51.12 -28.63
CA ILE A 357 -21.41 51.39 -29.69
C ILE A 357 -22.80 51.55 -29.09
N ASP A 358 -23.23 50.65 -28.21
CA ASP A 358 -24.54 50.69 -27.55
C ASP A 358 -24.65 51.91 -26.61
N GLY A 359 -23.52 52.36 -26.07
CA GLY A 359 -23.38 53.56 -25.24
C GLY A 359 -23.24 54.86 -26.03
N LEU A 360 -23.36 54.84 -27.37
CA LEU A 360 -23.39 56.05 -28.17
C LEU A 360 -24.64 56.86 -27.86
N GLU A 361 -24.42 58.05 -27.33
CA GLU A 361 -25.47 59.03 -27.11
C GLU A 361 -25.45 59.99 -28.28
N ARG A 362 -26.57 60.07 -29.01
CA ARG A 362 -26.70 61.03 -30.11
C ARG A 362 -26.38 62.43 -29.60
N ALA A 363 -25.59 63.15 -30.38
CA ALA A 363 -25.45 64.57 -30.18
C ALA A 363 -26.88 65.13 -30.21
N PRO A 364 -27.23 66.05 -29.29
CA PRO A 364 -28.46 66.81 -29.48
C PRO A 364 -28.44 67.35 -30.92
N ASP A 365 -29.58 67.28 -31.63
CA ASP A 365 -29.73 67.91 -32.94
C ASP A 365 -29.04 69.27 -32.87
N PRO A 366 -28.23 69.66 -33.86
CA PRO A 366 -27.55 70.95 -33.81
C PRO A 366 -28.59 72.00 -33.48
N GLU A 367 -28.51 72.51 -32.26
CA GLU A 367 -29.19 73.75 -31.93
C GLU A 367 -28.73 74.73 -33.00
N PRO A 368 -29.65 75.56 -33.54
CA PRO A 368 -29.28 76.62 -34.47
C PRO A 368 -28.04 77.33 -33.92
N GLU A 369 -27.12 77.69 -34.82
CA GLU A 369 -25.88 78.43 -34.48
C GLU A 369 -26.11 79.35 -33.28
N PRO A 370 -25.19 79.36 -32.29
CA PRO A 370 -25.39 80.13 -31.08
C PRO A 370 -25.66 81.58 -31.48
N ASN A 371 -26.91 81.98 -31.29
CA ASN A 371 -27.31 83.37 -31.37
C ASN A 371 -26.35 84.13 -30.43
N PRO A 372 -25.90 85.34 -30.80
CA PRO A 372 -25.18 86.18 -29.86
C PRO A 372 -25.98 86.23 -28.56
N ASP A 373 -25.27 86.20 -27.43
CA ASP A 373 -25.74 86.53 -26.08
C ASP A 373 -27.06 87.33 -26.17
N PRO A 374 -28.19 86.87 -25.59
CA PRO A 374 -29.50 87.47 -25.85
C PRO A 374 -29.37 88.98 -25.79
N GLU A 375 -29.65 89.64 -26.92
CA GLU A 375 -29.54 91.09 -27.05
C GLU A 375 -30.19 91.70 -25.81
N ILE A 376 -29.40 92.42 -25.02
CA ILE A 376 -29.85 92.92 -23.71
C ILE A 376 -31.13 93.72 -23.96
N ASP A 377 -32.26 93.23 -23.46
CA ASP A 377 -33.58 93.78 -23.76
C ASP A 377 -33.77 95.08 -22.97
N THR A 378 -33.62 96.20 -23.67
CA THR A 378 -33.83 97.55 -23.14
C THR A 378 -35.23 98.10 -23.46
N THR A 379 -36.13 97.31 -24.05
CA THR A 379 -37.42 97.79 -24.57
C THR A 379 -38.28 98.42 -23.48
N GLU A 380 -38.40 97.77 -22.33
CA GLU A 380 -39.18 98.29 -21.20
C GLU A 380 -38.47 99.45 -20.50
N LEU A 381 -37.14 99.45 -20.43
CA LEU A 381 -36.36 100.58 -19.91
C LEU A 381 -36.57 101.83 -20.77
N ALA A 382 -36.56 101.70 -22.10
CA ALA A 382 -36.79 102.80 -23.03
C ALA A 382 -38.19 103.42 -22.86
N LYS A 383 -39.24 102.58 -22.74
CA LYS A 383 -40.61 103.04 -22.46
C LYS A 383 -40.71 103.77 -21.11
N LEU A 384 -40.03 103.25 -20.09
CA LEU A 384 -40.05 103.85 -18.76
C LEU A 384 -39.34 105.21 -18.73
N ILE A 385 -38.23 105.37 -19.48
CA ILE A 385 -37.57 106.67 -19.69
C ILE A 385 -38.50 107.65 -20.39
N GLU A 386 -39.19 107.23 -21.46
CA GLU A 386 -40.16 108.10 -22.14
C GLU A 386 -41.29 108.54 -21.21
N HIS A 387 -41.85 107.63 -20.41
CA HIS A 387 -42.87 107.95 -19.43
C HIS A 387 -42.35 108.94 -18.36
N ALA A 388 -41.13 108.72 -17.87
CA ALA A 388 -40.48 109.59 -16.89
C ALA A 388 -40.25 111.02 -17.41
N ARG A 389 -39.96 111.18 -18.71
CA ARG A 389 -39.70 112.49 -19.33
C ARG A 389 -40.95 113.37 -19.48
N VAL A 390 -42.15 112.80 -19.34
CA VAL A 390 -43.41 113.57 -19.42
C VAL A 390 -43.63 114.42 -18.17
N TYR A 391 -42.99 114.09 -17.05
CA TYR A 391 -43.09 114.90 -15.84
C TYR A 391 -42.34 116.22 -16.02
N GLU A 392 -43.02 117.34 -15.77
CA GLU A 392 -42.46 118.69 -15.85
C GLU A 392 -42.24 119.27 -14.45
N ILE A 393 -41.12 119.98 -14.28
CA ILE A 393 -40.69 120.52 -12.97
C ILE A 393 -41.76 121.37 -12.28
N ASP A 394 -42.57 122.11 -13.03
CA ASP A 394 -43.59 123.04 -12.50
C ASP A 394 -44.66 122.36 -11.63
N ASN A 395 -44.77 121.03 -11.70
CA ASN A 395 -45.74 120.24 -10.95
C ASN A 395 -45.15 119.54 -9.72
N PHE A 396 -43.82 119.53 -9.54
CA PHE A 396 -43.14 118.74 -8.50
C PHE A 396 -42.08 119.54 -7.73
N THR A 397 -41.78 119.13 -6.50
CA THR A 397 -40.74 119.80 -5.70
C THR A 397 -39.39 119.72 -6.41
N GLU A 398 -38.55 120.75 -6.29
CA GLU A 398 -37.22 120.76 -6.91
C GLU A 398 -36.40 119.53 -6.51
N THR A 399 -36.53 119.07 -5.27
CA THR A 399 -35.78 117.92 -4.75
C THR A 399 -36.25 116.60 -5.36
N SER A 400 -37.57 116.32 -5.36
CA SER A 400 -38.08 115.07 -5.93
C SER A 400 -37.91 115.04 -7.45
N PHE A 401 -38.04 116.19 -8.12
CA PHE A 401 -37.82 116.30 -9.56
C PHE A 401 -36.33 116.13 -9.93
N ALA A 402 -35.41 116.69 -9.15
CA ALA A 402 -33.98 116.47 -9.35
C ALA A 402 -33.58 114.99 -9.21
N ALA A 403 -34.19 114.27 -8.25
CA ALA A 403 -33.99 112.83 -8.09
C ALA A 403 -34.47 112.03 -9.31
N LEU A 404 -35.64 112.38 -9.87
CA LEU A 404 -36.13 111.80 -11.11
C LEU A 404 -35.18 112.05 -12.29
N GLN A 405 -34.73 113.29 -12.49
CA GLN A 405 -33.79 113.64 -13.57
C GLN A 405 -32.46 112.88 -13.44
N GLN A 406 -31.99 112.67 -12.22
CA GLN A 406 -30.79 111.86 -11.97
C GLN A 406 -31.02 110.39 -12.34
N ALA A 407 -32.16 109.81 -11.98
CA ALA A 407 -32.50 108.42 -12.32
C ALA A 407 -32.66 108.24 -13.84
N ILE A 408 -33.29 109.19 -14.54
CA ILE A 408 -33.36 109.20 -16.02
C ILE A 408 -31.95 109.21 -16.63
N SER A 409 -31.06 110.07 -16.15
CA SER A 409 -29.69 110.14 -16.66
C SER A 409 -28.89 108.85 -16.44
N GLN A 410 -29.11 108.15 -15.31
CA GLN A 410 -28.48 106.85 -15.05
C GLN A 410 -29.03 105.76 -15.98
N ALA A 411 -30.36 105.73 -16.16
CA ALA A 411 -31.04 104.82 -17.07
C ALA A 411 -30.59 104.99 -18.53
N GLU A 412 -30.45 106.23 -19.00
CA GLU A 412 -29.98 106.55 -20.36
C GLU A 412 -28.53 106.09 -20.59
N LYS A 413 -27.64 106.29 -19.61
CA LYS A 413 -26.25 105.84 -19.69
C LYS A 413 -26.14 104.31 -19.83
N VAL A 414 -26.98 103.58 -19.10
CA VAL A 414 -27.04 102.11 -19.23
C VAL A 414 -27.64 101.71 -20.58
N MET A 415 -28.61 102.47 -21.11
CA MET A 415 -29.21 102.22 -22.42
C MET A 415 -28.25 102.45 -23.60
N GLU A 416 -27.28 103.38 -23.48
CA GLU A 416 -26.27 103.62 -24.53
C GLU A 416 -25.30 102.45 -24.73
N ASN A 417 -24.98 101.71 -23.65
CA ASN A 417 -24.06 100.57 -23.71
C ASN A 417 -24.33 99.60 -22.54
N PRO A 418 -25.42 98.82 -22.62
CA PRO A 418 -25.79 97.92 -21.53
C PRO A 418 -24.79 96.78 -21.45
N LYS A 419 -24.30 96.45 -20.25
CA LYS A 419 -23.32 95.37 -20.07
C LYS A 419 -23.97 94.04 -19.67
N SER A 420 -25.19 94.09 -19.12
CA SER A 420 -25.98 92.91 -18.78
C SER A 420 -27.46 93.25 -18.57
N GLN A 421 -28.34 92.25 -18.68
CA GLN A 421 -29.76 92.40 -18.34
C GLN A 421 -30.00 92.77 -16.87
N ALA A 422 -29.09 92.37 -15.98
CA ALA A 422 -29.14 92.72 -14.57
C ALA A 422 -28.96 94.23 -14.34
N GLU A 423 -28.03 94.85 -15.06
CA GLU A 423 -27.78 96.29 -15.02
C GLU A 423 -29.01 97.08 -15.52
N VAL A 424 -29.62 96.63 -16.62
CA VAL A 424 -30.87 97.20 -17.15
C VAL A 424 -32.01 97.09 -16.14
N SER A 425 -32.17 95.93 -15.50
CA SER A 425 -33.21 95.70 -14.50
C SER A 425 -33.02 96.58 -13.26
N GLU A 426 -31.78 96.78 -12.82
CA GLU A 426 -31.45 97.63 -11.67
C GLU A 426 -31.81 99.10 -11.91
N VAL A 427 -31.45 99.65 -13.07
CA VAL A 427 -31.81 101.05 -13.39
C VAL A 427 -33.30 101.24 -13.64
N MET A 428 -34.02 100.24 -14.17
CA MET A 428 -35.48 100.28 -14.27
C MET A 428 -36.13 100.42 -12.88
N ILE A 429 -35.66 99.66 -11.89
CA ILE A 429 -36.16 99.73 -10.51
C ILE A 429 -35.89 101.10 -9.91
N LEU A 430 -34.68 101.64 -10.09
CA LEU A 430 -34.31 102.97 -9.58
C LEU A 430 -35.16 104.07 -10.24
N LEU A 431 -35.38 104.00 -11.55
CA LEU A 431 -36.19 104.96 -12.28
C LEU A 431 -37.66 104.90 -11.88
N GLN A 432 -38.24 103.69 -11.76
CA GLN A 432 -39.62 103.51 -11.30
C GLN A 432 -39.78 104.06 -9.87
N LYS A 433 -38.82 103.78 -8.99
CA LYS A 433 -38.83 104.31 -7.63
C LYS A 433 -38.81 105.85 -7.61
N ALA A 434 -37.99 106.47 -8.44
CA ALA A 434 -37.93 107.93 -8.52
C ALA A 434 -39.24 108.56 -9.06
N ILE A 435 -39.94 107.86 -9.96
CA ILE A 435 -41.30 108.25 -10.40
C ILE A 435 -42.29 108.13 -9.23
N ASP A 436 -42.26 107.02 -8.50
CA ASP A 436 -43.18 106.76 -7.38
C ASP A 436 -42.97 107.74 -6.22
N GLU A 437 -41.74 108.22 -6.03
CA GLU A 437 -41.35 109.20 -5.01
C GLU A 437 -41.48 110.67 -5.47
N LEU A 438 -42.10 110.93 -6.63
CA LEU A 438 -42.37 112.30 -7.07
C LEU A 438 -43.35 113.02 -6.13
N GLU A 439 -42.89 114.09 -5.50
CA GLU A 439 -43.69 114.93 -4.61
C GLU A 439 -44.23 116.14 -5.36
N ARG A 440 -45.56 116.31 -5.41
CA ARG A 440 -46.19 117.45 -6.10
C ARG A 440 -45.96 118.75 -5.35
N VAL A 441 -45.72 119.84 -6.08
CA VAL A 441 -45.85 121.18 -5.49
C VAL A 441 -47.32 121.39 -5.14
N THR A 442 -47.63 121.55 -3.86
CA THR A 442 -48.98 121.92 -3.42
C THR A 442 -49.30 123.31 -3.99
N LYS A 443 -50.19 123.36 -5.00
CA LYS A 443 -50.77 124.64 -5.45
C LYS A 443 -51.48 125.29 -4.25
N PRO A 444 -51.29 126.60 -4.01
CA PRO A 444 -52.09 127.31 -3.01
C PRO A 444 -53.57 127.20 -3.39
N GLU A 445 -54.43 126.85 -2.43
CA GLU A 445 -55.88 126.82 -2.63
C GLU A 445 -56.36 128.19 -3.13
N PRO A 446 -57.29 128.23 -4.10
CA PRO A 446 -57.92 129.46 -4.54
C PRO A 446 -58.72 130.10 -3.39
N ASP A 447 -58.60 131.42 -3.26
CA ASP A 447 -59.34 132.25 -2.31
C ASP A 447 -60.86 131.95 -2.42
N PRO A 448 -61.56 131.56 -1.34
CA PRO A 448 -62.97 131.23 -1.44
C PRO A 448 -63.80 132.47 -1.80
N GLU A 449 -64.41 132.43 -2.98
CA GLU A 449 -65.53 133.27 -3.38
C GLU A 449 -66.62 133.29 -2.29
N VAL A 450 -67.12 134.49 -2.03
CA VAL A 450 -68.16 134.84 -1.06
C VAL A 450 -69.44 134.00 -1.28
N ASP A 451 -69.77 133.13 -0.32
CA ASP A 451 -71.07 132.45 -0.28
C ASP A 451 -72.18 133.40 0.19
N THR A 452 -73.06 133.74 -0.74
CA THR A 452 -74.26 134.58 -0.55
C THR A 452 -75.49 133.79 -0.08
N SER A 453 -75.35 132.52 0.31
CA SER A 453 -76.45 131.65 0.78
C SER A 453 -77.17 132.15 2.03
N ALA A 454 -76.50 132.95 2.88
CA ALA A 454 -77.14 133.60 4.03
C ALA A 454 -78.14 134.69 3.61
N LEU A 455 -77.90 135.37 2.48
CA LEU A 455 -78.84 136.32 1.89
C LEU A 455 -80.10 135.60 1.38
N SER A 456 -79.92 134.40 0.81
CA SER A 456 -81.01 133.57 0.30
C SER A 456 -81.91 133.02 1.41
N LYS A 457 -81.38 132.68 2.59
CA LYS A 457 -82.18 132.26 3.77
C LYS A 457 -82.99 133.40 4.41
N LEU A 458 -82.48 134.63 4.37
CA LEU A 458 -83.19 135.82 4.88
C LEU A 458 -84.39 136.20 3.99
N ILE A 459 -84.27 136.01 2.67
CA ILE A 459 -85.37 136.26 1.71
C ILE A 459 -86.47 135.19 1.83
N GLU A 460 -86.14 133.96 2.19
CA GLU A 460 -87.12 132.86 2.36
C GLU A 460 -87.88 132.97 3.70
N HIS A 461 -87.24 133.43 4.78
CA HIS A 461 -87.91 133.67 6.07
C HIS A 461 -88.90 134.85 6.02
N ALA A 462 -88.55 135.93 5.31
CA ALA A 462 -89.42 137.10 5.09
C ALA A 462 -90.62 136.84 4.16
N LYS A 463 -90.70 135.64 3.55
CA LYS A 463 -91.89 135.17 2.81
C LYS A 463 -92.80 134.26 3.66
N SER A 464 -92.48 134.02 4.93
CA SER A 464 -93.24 133.18 5.88
C SER A 464 -93.72 133.88 7.16
N ILE A 465 -93.59 135.21 7.23
CA ILE A 465 -94.24 136.14 8.19
C ILE A 465 -94.90 137.23 7.34
#